data_AF-A0A484ZFF9-F1
#
_entry.id   AF-A0A484ZFF9-F1
#
_cell.length_a   1.000
_cell.length_b   1.000
_cell.length_c   1.000
_cell.angle_alpha   90.00
_cell.angle_beta   90.00
_cell.angle_gamma   90.00
#
_symmetry.space_group_name_H-M   'P 1'
#
loop_
_entity.id
_entity.type
_entity.pdbx_description
1 polymer ?
#
loop_
_entity_poly.entity_id
_entity_poly.type
_entity_poly.pdbx_seq_one_letter_code
_entity_poly.pdbx_strand_id
1 'polypeptide(L)'
;MSVQELTMYLNTLDIYQTDLAQIRPVSRLVSTAVFLFSGLMLCSANASAVQPVTPDYSSAKPGDVIQIKLSELYPTQMAVGKLQIDGDLADYASDPESLFNDLCKVQGAGKLAKSDATSTPKNPATYSCTLAVGTKKADMNTVDVGPEGKLYLTDGHHAFNSFWEVPDGGGDVTLSVLIGENLSRDSSGKPLTQSQFEQKMAELKHFLPIDAKGNPITFSQLPDSLGLSKFQDDPLRSMLYYLRGVSYDKSDKNLNPETGKPYPEVPFLEFYWGQLLSSKMDLTAYNLHQQDDYIRALKDAAALMVGLPKQQLIGNSGQTAAALGQMSRVDKKRLKKLAKPGSKLAKALAYQASH
;
A
#
# COMPACT_ATOMS: atom_id res chain seq x y z
N MET A 1 -47.29 29.46 13.54
CA MET A 1 -48.30 29.53 12.46
C MET A 1 -47.74 30.40 11.34
N SER A 2 -48.13 30.10 10.08
CA SER A 2 -48.15 30.94 8.86
C SER A 2 -47.18 32.15 8.73
N VAL A 3 -46.29 32.30 7.73
CA VAL A 3 -46.36 32.12 6.25
C VAL A 3 -46.89 33.35 5.47
N GLN A 4 -46.05 33.85 4.55
CA GLN A 4 -46.25 34.73 3.36
C GLN A 4 -46.52 36.25 3.47
N GLU A 5 -45.55 37.00 2.89
CA GLU A 5 -45.64 38.04 1.83
C GLU A 5 -46.51 39.32 1.95
N LEU A 6 -45.90 40.47 1.61
CA LEU A 6 -46.53 41.52 0.76
C LEU A 6 -45.50 42.49 0.11
N THR A 7 -45.62 42.68 -1.22
CA THR A 7 -45.47 43.91 -2.05
C THR A 7 -44.45 45.01 -1.62
N MET A 8 -43.33 45.30 -2.31
CA MET A 8 -43.07 45.79 -3.70
C MET A 8 -43.29 47.31 -3.92
N TYR A 9 -42.29 48.01 -4.50
CA TYR A 9 -42.40 49.34 -5.13
C TYR A 9 -41.37 49.49 -6.28
N LEU A 10 -41.60 50.41 -7.24
CA LEU A 10 -40.89 50.53 -8.53
C LEU A 10 -40.43 51.97 -8.86
N ASN A 11 -39.36 52.09 -9.68
CA ASN A 11 -39.11 53.05 -10.79
C ASN A 11 -37.64 52.87 -11.28
N THR A 12 -37.27 52.67 -12.57
CA THR A 12 -37.38 53.50 -13.81
C THR A 12 -36.59 54.82 -13.75
N LEU A 13 -35.80 55.27 -14.75
CA LEU A 13 -35.32 54.79 -16.09
C LEU A 13 -33.89 55.40 -16.30
N ASP A 14 -33.09 55.30 -17.36
CA ASP A 14 -33.11 54.85 -18.79
C ASP A 14 -31.83 53.98 -19.05
N ILE A 15 -31.49 53.30 -20.17
CA ILE A 15 -31.68 53.39 -21.65
C ILE A 15 -30.74 54.37 -22.41
N TYR A 16 -29.73 53.83 -23.13
CA TYR A 16 -29.43 54.20 -24.53
C TYR A 16 -28.55 53.13 -25.23
N GLN A 17 -28.90 52.79 -26.48
CA GLN A 17 -28.20 51.85 -27.35
C GLN A 17 -28.29 52.35 -28.80
N THR A 18 -27.23 52.24 -29.59
CA THR A 18 -27.21 52.59 -31.02
C THR A 18 -26.45 51.57 -31.84
N ASP A 19 -27.03 51.18 -32.97
CA ASP A 19 -26.57 50.13 -33.90
C ASP A 19 -26.17 50.77 -35.25
N LEU A 20 -26.03 49.96 -36.33
CA LEU A 20 -25.75 50.31 -37.75
C LEU A 20 -24.24 50.43 -38.11
N ALA A 21 -23.76 49.94 -39.25
CA ALA A 21 -24.37 49.06 -40.28
C ALA A 21 -23.30 48.33 -41.14
N GLN A 22 -23.74 47.35 -41.94
CA GLN A 22 -22.92 46.58 -42.89
C GLN A 22 -22.64 47.32 -44.21
N ILE A 23 -21.45 47.12 -44.81
CA ILE A 23 -21.24 47.22 -46.29
C ILE A 23 -20.24 46.13 -46.77
N ARG A 24 -20.51 45.52 -47.93
CA ARG A 24 -19.55 44.79 -48.81
C ARG A 24 -19.70 45.34 -50.25
N PRO A 25 -18.60 45.56 -51.00
CA PRO A 25 -18.30 44.75 -52.20
C PRO A 25 -16.81 44.30 -52.22
N VAL A 26 -16.33 43.15 -52.75
CA VAL A 26 -16.47 42.46 -54.06
C VAL A 26 -15.41 42.86 -55.13
N SER A 27 -14.66 41.85 -55.59
CA SER A 27 -13.93 41.67 -56.88
C SER A 27 -12.38 41.83 -57.01
N ARG A 28 -11.73 40.66 -57.19
CA ARG A 28 -10.63 40.25 -58.12
C ARG A 28 -9.49 41.20 -58.56
N LEU A 29 -8.25 40.72 -58.38
CA LEU A 29 -7.11 40.57 -59.33
C LEU A 29 -6.07 39.64 -58.60
N VAL A 30 -5.65 38.46 -59.08
CA VAL A 30 -4.81 38.05 -60.24
C VAL A 30 -3.28 38.20 -60.01
N SER A 31 -2.57 37.06 -60.02
CA SER A 31 -1.10 36.87 -60.06
C SER A 31 -0.28 37.39 -58.85
N THR A 32 0.93 36.91 -58.55
CA THR A 32 1.83 35.94 -59.23
C THR A 32 2.56 35.07 -58.19
N ALA A 33 3.10 33.91 -58.58
CA ALA A 33 3.88 33.04 -57.69
C ALA A 33 5.35 33.48 -57.54
N VAL A 34 5.93 33.24 -56.35
CA VAL A 34 7.38 33.17 -56.12
C VAL A 34 7.66 31.93 -55.25
N PHE A 35 8.47 31.00 -55.76
CA PHE A 35 8.97 29.88 -54.97
C PHE A 35 10.19 30.32 -54.15
N LEU A 36 10.14 30.10 -52.83
CA LEU A 36 11.32 30.16 -51.96
C LEU A 36 11.52 28.80 -51.28
N PHE A 37 12.35 27.97 -51.89
CA PHE A 37 12.83 26.72 -51.29
C PHE A 37 13.88 27.04 -50.22
N SER A 38 13.42 27.33 -49.00
CA SER A 38 14.30 27.31 -47.82
C SER A 38 14.67 25.87 -47.48
N GLY A 39 15.92 25.49 -47.74
CA GLY A 39 16.41 24.13 -47.50
C GLY A 39 16.42 23.79 -46.00
N LEU A 40 15.46 22.97 -45.57
CA LEU A 40 15.40 22.51 -44.18
C LEU A 40 16.46 21.43 -43.94
N MET A 41 17.57 21.79 -43.31
CA MET A 41 18.62 20.83 -42.97
C MET A 41 18.15 19.96 -41.81
N LEU A 42 17.65 18.76 -42.12
CA LEU A 42 17.30 17.74 -41.13
C LEU A 42 18.57 17.19 -40.48
N CYS A 43 19.02 17.83 -39.41
CA CYS A 43 19.98 17.27 -38.48
C CYS A 43 19.34 16.08 -37.77
N SER A 44 19.51 14.87 -38.33
CA SER A 44 19.09 13.60 -37.74
C SER A 44 19.86 13.33 -36.45
N ALA A 45 19.43 13.94 -35.35
CA ALA A 45 19.89 13.64 -34.02
C ALA A 45 19.46 12.20 -33.68
N ASN A 46 20.38 11.25 -33.87
CA ASN A 46 20.24 9.88 -33.41
C ASN A 46 20.26 9.87 -31.87
N ALA A 47 19.10 10.18 -31.28
CA ALA A 47 18.84 10.00 -29.87
C ALA A 47 18.78 8.50 -29.57
N SER A 48 19.96 7.89 -29.40
CA SER A 48 20.08 6.56 -28.82
C SER A 48 19.44 6.59 -27.44
N ALA A 49 18.19 6.13 -27.36
CA ALA A 49 17.48 5.98 -26.10
C ALA A 49 18.24 4.98 -25.25
N VAL A 50 19.02 5.48 -24.29
CA VAL A 50 19.63 4.66 -23.24
C VAL A 50 18.46 4.10 -22.44
N GLN A 51 18.10 2.85 -22.72
CA GLN A 51 17.13 2.15 -21.89
C GLN A 51 17.69 2.12 -20.47
N PRO A 52 16.89 2.49 -19.44
CA PRO A 52 17.35 2.45 -18.07
C PRO A 52 17.76 1.02 -17.74
N VAL A 53 19.03 0.83 -17.36
CA VAL A 53 19.54 -0.48 -16.96
C VAL A 53 18.85 -0.87 -15.66
N THR A 54 17.94 -1.83 -15.74
CA THR A 54 17.34 -2.48 -14.56
C THR A 54 18.46 -3.11 -13.73
N PRO A 55 18.61 -2.77 -12.44
CA PRO A 55 19.65 -3.36 -11.60
C PRO A 55 19.52 -4.88 -11.50
N ASP A 56 20.64 -5.59 -11.65
CA ASP A 56 20.72 -7.05 -11.55
C ASP A 56 21.19 -7.46 -10.15
N TYR A 57 20.24 -7.90 -9.31
CA TYR A 57 20.53 -8.37 -7.96
C TYR A 57 20.88 -9.88 -7.90
N SER A 58 21.05 -10.59 -9.03
CA SER A 58 21.28 -12.05 -9.05
C SER A 58 22.56 -12.53 -8.36
N SER A 59 23.44 -11.62 -7.92
CA SER A 59 24.64 -11.89 -7.11
C SER A 59 24.46 -11.70 -5.59
N ALA A 60 23.35 -11.08 -5.14
CA ALA A 60 23.04 -10.88 -3.73
C ALA A 60 22.66 -12.19 -3.01
N LYS A 61 22.77 -12.25 -1.69
CA LYS A 61 22.61 -13.49 -0.90
C LYS A 61 21.55 -13.33 0.18
N PRO A 62 20.89 -14.43 0.60
CA PRO A 62 20.06 -14.47 1.80
C PRO A 62 20.73 -13.77 2.99
N GLY A 63 20.03 -12.79 3.57
CA GLY A 63 20.52 -11.96 4.67
C GLY A 63 21.38 -10.76 4.28
N ASP A 64 21.68 -10.51 3.00
CA ASP A 64 22.29 -9.24 2.56
C ASP A 64 21.30 -8.08 2.74
N VAL A 65 21.82 -6.88 2.98
CA VAL A 65 21.03 -5.64 3.09
C VAL A 65 21.41 -4.75 1.91
N ILE A 66 20.45 -4.48 1.03
CA ILE A 66 20.63 -3.69 -0.19
C ILE A 66 19.82 -2.41 -0.12
N GLN A 67 20.22 -1.38 -0.87
CA GLN A 67 19.41 -0.17 -1.10
C GLN A 67 18.70 -0.27 -2.45
N ILE A 68 17.43 0.14 -2.48
CA ILE A 68 16.50 0.04 -3.61
C ILE A 68 15.67 1.30 -3.72
N LYS A 69 15.09 1.54 -4.91
CA LYS A 69 13.91 2.37 -5.11
C LYS A 69 12.64 1.54 -5.10
N LEU A 70 11.52 2.09 -4.62
CA LEU A 70 10.22 1.40 -4.67
C LEU A 70 9.78 1.01 -6.09
N SER A 71 10.23 1.72 -7.13
CA SER A 71 9.98 1.37 -8.54
C SER A 71 10.62 0.05 -9.01
N GLU A 72 11.53 -0.54 -8.23
CA GLU A 72 12.25 -1.77 -8.58
C GLU A 72 11.56 -3.05 -8.05
N LEU A 73 10.47 -2.87 -7.28
CA LEU A 73 9.81 -3.94 -6.54
C LEU A 73 8.57 -4.46 -7.26
N TYR A 74 8.51 -5.78 -7.45
CA TYR A 74 7.35 -6.52 -7.94
C TYR A 74 6.55 -7.08 -6.76
N PRO A 75 5.31 -6.63 -6.49
CA PRO A 75 4.48 -7.15 -5.40
C PRO A 75 4.11 -8.64 -5.52
N THR A 76 4.02 -9.35 -4.39
CA THR A 76 3.64 -10.78 -4.35
C THR A 76 2.23 -11.04 -3.79
N GLN A 77 1.42 -9.99 -3.64
CA GLN A 77 0.00 -10.07 -3.31
C GLN A 77 -0.83 -9.06 -4.12
N MET A 78 -2.05 -9.46 -4.50
CA MET A 78 -3.01 -8.64 -5.27
C MET A 78 -3.76 -7.60 -4.43
N ALA A 79 -3.92 -7.88 -3.13
CA ALA A 79 -4.77 -7.11 -2.23
C ALA A 79 -3.97 -6.51 -1.07
N VAL A 80 -4.45 -5.38 -0.56
CA VAL A 80 -4.04 -4.81 0.74
C VAL A 80 -5.30 -4.35 1.47
N GLY A 81 -5.23 -4.25 2.79
CA GLY A 81 -6.24 -3.51 3.56
C GLY A 81 -5.95 -2.00 3.48
N LYS A 82 -6.69 -1.27 2.63
CA LYS A 82 -6.42 0.16 2.36
C LYS A 82 -6.63 1.03 3.60
N LEU A 83 -7.63 0.73 4.44
CA LEU A 83 -7.86 1.46 5.70
C LEU A 83 -6.73 1.28 6.75
N GLN A 84 -5.79 0.35 6.56
CA GLN A 84 -4.53 0.37 7.31
C GLN A 84 -3.60 1.47 6.76
N ILE A 85 -3.44 1.54 5.43
CA ILE A 85 -2.60 2.51 4.71
C ILE A 85 -3.14 3.93 4.89
N ASP A 86 -4.44 4.14 4.74
CA ASP A 86 -5.13 5.40 5.04
C ASP A 86 -4.87 5.85 6.49
N GLY A 87 -4.73 4.90 7.42
CA GLY A 87 -4.38 5.16 8.81
C GLY A 87 -2.92 5.55 9.03
N ASP A 88 -2.00 5.08 8.20
CA ASP A 88 -0.59 5.47 8.21
C ASP A 88 -0.40 6.84 7.52
N LEU A 89 -1.04 7.06 6.37
CA LEU A 89 -1.12 8.36 5.69
C LEU A 89 -1.76 9.45 6.57
N ALA A 90 -2.79 9.12 7.34
CA ALA A 90 -3.41 10.03 8.31
C ALA A 90 -2.50 10.37 9.50
N ASP A 91 -1.58 9.48 9.88
CA ASP A 91 -0.53 9.80 10.85
C ASP A 91 0.51 10.72 10.18
N TYR A 92 1.04 10.37 8.99
CA TYR A 92 2.04 11.16 8.25
C TYR A 92 1.57 12.60 7.93
N ALA A 93 0.31 12.77 7.50
CA ALA A 93 -0.27 14.07 7.20
C ALA A 93 -0.50 14.94 8.46
N SER A 94 -0.59 14.32 9.64
CA SER A 94 -0.71 15.02 10.93
C SER A 94 0.64 15.26 11.63
N ASP A 95 1.66 14.48 11.27
CA ASP A 95 2.99 14.45 11.88
C ASP A 95 4.01 13.93 10.83
N PRO A 96 4.69 14.83 10.09
CA PRO A 96 5.68 14.42 9.08
C PRO A 96 6.89 13.67 9.64
N GLU A 97 7.21 13.77 10.94
CA GLU A 97 8.29 12.97 11.54
C GLU A 97 7.92 11.49 11.60
N SER A 98 6.62 11.16 11.66
CA SER A 98 6.16 9.77 11.70
C SER A 98 6.46 8.99 10.42
N LEU A 99 6.54 9.66 9.26
CA LEU A 99 7.02 9.06 7.99
C LEU A 99 8.48 8.60 8.11
N PHE A 100 9.38 9.50 8.52
CA PHE A 100 10.81 9.20 8.63
C PHE A 100 11.10 8.22 9.76
N ASN A 101 10.33 8.27 10.86
CA ASN A 101 10.39 7.27 11.92
C ASN A 101 10.02 5.86 11.42
N ASP A 102 9.03 5.74 10.53
CA ASP A 102 8.61 4.43 10.03
C ASP A 102 9.52 3.92 8.90
N LEU A 103 10.09 4.81 8.09
CA LEU A 103 11.25 4.51 7.24
C LEU A 103 12.46 4.01 8.05
N CYS A 104 12.73 4.56 9.24
CA CYS A 104 13.79 4.05 10.12
C CYS A 104 13.48 2.65 10.69
N LYS A 105 12.21 2.31 10.94
CA LYS A 105 11.82 0.97 11.41
C LYS A 105 12.08 -0.09 10.34
N VAL A 106 11.50 0.07 9.15
CA VAL A 106 11.54 -0.94 8.07
C VAL A 106 12.94 -1.21 7.52
N GLN A 107 13.89 -0.29 7.78
CA GLN A 107 15.31 -0.43 7.44
C GLN A 107 16.15 -1.04 8.59
N GLY A 108 15.53 -1.49 9.68
CA GLY A 108 16.21 -2.05 10.84
C GLY A 108 17.05 -1.03 11.62
N ALA A 109 16.81 0.26 11.42
CA ALA A 109 17.58 1.40 11.93
C ALA A 109 16.96 2.01 13.22
N GLY A 110 15.88 1.41 13.73
CA GLY A 110 15.24 1.80 14.99
C GLY A 110 14.20 2.90 14.80
N LYS A 111 14.40 4.05 15.44
CA LYS A 111 13.53 5.24 15.32
C LYS A 111 14.21 6.34 14.52
N LEU A 112 13.46 7.37 14.18
CA LEU A 112 14.01 8.68 13.81
C LEU A 112 14.93 9.22 14.91
N ALA A 113 16.03 9.84 14.51
CA ALA A 113 16.92 10.65 15.35
C ALA A 113 16.96 12.11 14.91
N LYS A 114 16.88 12.41 13.60
CA LYS A 114 16.67 13.77 13.07
C LYS A 114 16.00 13.74 11.69
N SER A 115 15.05 14.64 11.47
CA SER A 115 14.65 15.16 10.15
C SER A 115 14.53 16.69 10.24
N ASP A 116 14.29 17.37 9.12
CA ASP A 116 13.84 18.77 9.05
C ASP A 116 12.98 19.00 7.80
N ALA A 117 12.57 20.24 7.53
CA ALA A 117 11.68 20.59 6.42
C ALA A 117 12.28 20.35 5.01
N THR A 118 13.55 19.94 4.91
CA THR A 118 14.19 19.49 3.65
C THR A 118 14.37 17.97 3.55
N SER A 119 13.97 17.21 4.57
CA SER A 119 13.96 15.75 4.51
C SER A 119 12.95 15.23 3.47
N THR A 120 13.36 14.26 2.65
CA THR A 120 12.51 13.63 1.63
C THR A 120 12.71 12.10 1.62
N PRO A 121 11.65 11.29 1.46
CA PRO A 121 11.77 9.83 1.36
C PRO A 121 12.57 9.36 0.12
N LYS A 122 12.83 10.27 -0.83
CA LYS A 122 13.68 10.01 -2.02
C LYS A 122 15.19 10.08 -1.75
N ASN A 123 15.61 10.58 -0.58
CA ASN A 123 17.04 10.72 -0.26
C ASN A 123 17.33 10.40 1.22
N PRO A 124 17.77 9.17 1.54
CA PRO A 124 18.15 8.74 2.89
C PRO A 124 19.24 9.58 3.58
N ALA A 125 20.03 10.39 2.87
CA ALA A 125 21.00 11.30 3.48
C ALA A 125 20.37 12.56 4.11
N THR A 126 19.06 12.79 3.91
CA THR A 126 18.34 13.98 4.40
C THR A 126 17.67 13.79 5.75
N TYR A 127 17.69 12.58 6.31
CA TYR A 127 17.24 12.25 7.66
C TYR A 127 18.24 11.29 8.32
N SER A 128 18.13 11.05 9.63
CA SER A 128 18.97 10.07 10.33
C SER A 128 18.19 9.28 11.36
N CYS A 129 18.60 8.03 11.55
CA CYS A 129 17.97 7.08 12.46
C CYS A 129 18.84 6.83 13.71
N THR A 130 18.24 6.28 14.76
CA THR A 130 18.91 5.99 16.05
C THR A 130 19.99 4.91 16.00
N LEU A 131 19.95 4.06 14.97
CA LEU A 131 20.89 2.96 14.72
C LEU A 131 21.29 2.97 13.24
N ALA A 132 22.35 2.24 12.88
CA ALA A 132 22.66 2.00 11.47
C ALA A 132 21.60 1.13 10.79
N VAL A 133 21.37 1.34 9.50
CA VAL A 133 20.55 0.46 8.64
C VAL A 133 21.03 -0.99 8.77
N GLY A 134 20.10 -1.94 8.87
CA GLY A 134 20.40 -3.36 9.04
C GLY A 134 20.87 -3.77 10.44
N THR A 135 20.95 -2.87 11.42
CA THR A 135 21.29 -3.24 12.82
C THR A 135 20.30 -4.26 13.38
N LYS A 136 19.01 -4.11 13.04
CA LYS A 136 17.95 -5.03 13.40
C LYS A 136 17.33 -5.68 12.16
N LYS A 137 17.94 -6.73 11.63
CA LYS A 137 17.41 -7.45 10.46
C LYS A 137 16.01 -8.04 10.68
N ALA A 138 15.63 -8.37 11.92
CA ALA A 138 14.28 -8.84 12.26
C ALA A 138 13.20 -7.73 12.30
N ASP A 139 13.58 -6.45 12.25
CA ASP A 139 12.64 -5.32 12.10
C ASP A 139 12.49 -4.93 10.60
N MET A 140 13.19 -5.60 9.66
CA MET A 140 13.22 -5.24 8.24
C MET A 140 12.19 -5.97 7.39
N ASN A 141 11.60 -5.28 6.41
CA ASN A 141 10.82 -5.93 5.35
C ASN A 141 11.75 -6.62 4.34
N THR A 142 11.27 -7.74 3.79
CA THR A 142 12.05 -8.64 2.94
C THR A 142 11.69 -8.57 1.46
N VAL A 143 12.68 -8.86 0.61
CA VAL A 143 12.52 -9.10 -0.83
C VAL A 143 13.23 -10.39 -1.23
N ASP A 144 12.70 -11.10 -2.22
CA ASP A 144 13.36 -12.23 -2.86
C ASP A 144 13.91 -11.83 -4.23
N VAL A 145 15.10 -12.31 -4.58
CA VAL A 145 15.67 -12.11 -5.92
C VAL A 145 15.15 -13.20 -6.87
N GLY A 146 14.41 -12.82 -7.90
CA GLY A 146 13.89 -13.74 -8.92
C GLY A 146 14.74 -13.76 -10.22
N PRO A 147 14.20 -14.36 -11.29
CA PRO A 147 14.83 -14.38 -12.61
C PRO A 147 15.23 -12.97 -13.10
N GLU A 148 16.32 -12.89 -13.86
CA GLU A 148 16.91 -11.62 -14.35
C GLU A 148 17.32 -10.65 -13.23
N GLY A 149 17.41 -11.09 -11.98
CA GLY A 149 17.84 -10.27 -10.84
C GLY A 149 16.75 -9.34 -10.29
N LYS A 150 15.49 -9.50 -10.72
CA LYS A 150 14.34 -8.70 -10.27
C LYS A 150 14.01 -8.93 -8.80
N LEU A 151 13.54 -7.90 -8.10
CA LEU A 151 13.18 -7.98 -6.69
C LEU A 151 11.68 -8.15 -6.49
N TYR A 152 11.29 -9.22 -5.80
CA TYR A 152 9.91 -9.52 -5.47
C TYR A 152 9.66 -9.23 -3.99
N LEU A 153 8.72 -8.33 -3.69
CA LEU A 153 8.44 -7.87 -2.33
C LEU A 153 7.72 -8.95 -1.54
N THR A 154 8.36 -9.56 -0.53
CA THR A 154 7.78 -10.70 0.21
C THR A 154 7.09 -10.28 1.51
N ASP A 155 7.50 -9.15 2.10
CA ASP A 155 6.79 -8.48 3.20
C ASP A 155 6.81 -6.94 3.01
N GLY A 156 5.96 -6.20 3.71
CA GLY A 156 6.01 -4.73 3.75
C GLY A 156 5.05 -4.01 2.80
N HIS A 157 4.26 -4.73 2.00
CA HIS A 157 3.30 -4.17 1.02
C HIS A 157 2.44 -3.02 1.55
N HIS A 158 2.00 -3.08 2.81
CA HIS A 158 1.27 -1.97 3.44
C HIS A 158 2.16 -0.74 3.61
N ALA A 159 3.26 -0.85 4.35
CA ALA A 159 4.16 0.27 4.62
C ALA A 159 4.72 0.88 3.31
N PHE A 160 5.07 0.05 2.33
CA PHE A 160 5.68 0.51 1.08
C PHE A 160 4.65 1.19 0.16
N ASN A 161 3.37 0.76 0.18
CA ASN A 161 2.31 1.58 -0.43
C ASN A 161 2.07 2.88 0.36
N SER A 162 2.11 2.87 1.70
CA SER A 162 2.03 4.11 2.49
C SER A 162 3.16 5.10 2.15
N PHE A 163 4.37 4.63 1.86
CA PHE A 163 5.48 5.48 1.39
C PHE A 163 5.36 5.87 -0.10
N TRP A 164 4.66 5.09 -0.92
CA TRP A 164 4.39 5.44 -2.31
C TRP A 164 3.36 6.58 -2.42
N GLU A 165 2.32 6.56 -1.59
CA GLU A 165 1.18 7.49 -1.69
C GLU A 165 1.37 8.83 -0.95
N VAL A 166 2.46 9.04 -0.18
CA VAL A 166 2.72 10.35 0.42
C VAL A 166 3.04 11.43 -0.62
N PRO A 167 2.75 12.72 -0.34
CA PRO A 167 3.33 13.84 -1.09
C PRO A 167 4.86 13.72 -1.19
N ASP A 168 5.40 13.96 -2.39
CA ASP A 168 6.80 13.69 -2.76
C ASP A 168 7.26 12.22 -2.61
N GLY A 169 6.34 11.26 -2.53
CA GLY A 169 6.59 9.82 -2.57
C GLY A 169 6.76 9.27 -3.99
N GLY A 170 6.12 8.12 -4.25
CA GLY A 170 6.16 7.38 -5.51
C GLY A 170 7.40 6.50 -5.69
N GLY A 171 7.67 6.10 -6.93
CA GLY A 171 8.70 5.11 -7.26
C GLY A 171 10.13 5.46 -6.86
N ASP A 172 10.50 6.74 -6.83
CA ASP A 172 11.85 7.21 -6.45
C ASP A 172 12.14 7.15 -4.93
N VAL A 173 11.15 6.83 -4.10
CA VAL A 173 11.36 6.60 -2.66
C VAL A 173 12.42 5.52 -2.48
N THR A 174 13.48 5.88 -1.74
CA THR A 174 14.71 5.10 -1.65
C THR A 174 14.92 4.65 -0.21
N LEU A 175 15.12 3.35 0.00
CA LEU A 175 15.30 2.73 1.30
C LEU A 175 16.09 1.43 1.19
N SER A 176 16.46 0.83 2.32
CA SER A 176 17.07 -0.50 2.35
C SER A 176 16.12 -1.62 2.76
N VAL A 177 16.28 -2.75 2.08
CA VAL A 177 15.52 -4.01 2.29
C VAL A 177 16.47 -5.15 2.62
N LEU A 178 15.94 -6.21 3.24
CA LEU A 178 16.66 -7.44 3.51
C LEU A 178 16.39 -8.46 2.39
N ILE A 179 17.42 -9.10 1.86
CA ILE A 179 17.23 -10.26 0.99
C ILE A 179 16.74 -11.44 1.83
N GLY A 180 15.54 -11.93 1.53
CA GLY A 180 15.01 -13.21 2.03
C GLY A 180 15.75 -14.36 1.34
N GLU A 181 15.30 -14.72 0.14
CA GLU A 181 15.94 -15.72 -0.71
C GLU A 181 16.54 -15.15 -2.00
N ASN A 182 17.53 -15.85 -2.58
CA ASN A 182 17.92 -15.65 -3.98
C ASN A 182 17.49 -16.87 -4.81
N LEU A 183 16.40 -16.69 -5.53
CA LEU A 183 15.73 -17.66 -6.41
C LEU A 183 15.99 -17.35 -7.89
N SER A 184 17.02 -16.56 -8.22
CA SER A 184 17.39 -16.25 -9.61
C SER A 184 18.01 -17.46 -10.34
N ARG A 185 18.57 -18.42 -9.60
CA ARG A 185 19.35 -19.57 -10.11
C ARG A 185 19.06 -20.85 -9.34
N ASP A 186 19.30 -22.00 -9.97
CA ASP A 186 19.32 -23.31 -9.31
C ASP A 186 20.64 -23.56 -8.55
N SER A 187 20.71 -24.68 -7.84
CA SER A 187 21.90 -25.12 -7.09
C SER A 187 23.12 -25.44 -7.97
N SER A 188 22.98 -25.43 -9.30
CA SER A 188 24.08 -25.56 -10.27
C SER A 188 24.50 -24.20 -10.86
N GLY A 189 23.89 -23.09 -10.42
CA GLY A 189 24.16 -21.73 -10.89
C GLY A 189 23.44 -21.35 -12.20
N LYS A 190 22.61 -22.24 -12.76
CA LYS A 190 21.84 -21.97 -13.98
C LYS A 190 20.62 -21.09 -13.63
N PRO A 191 20.29 -20.05 -14.42
CA PRO A 191 19.09 -19.25 -14.18
C PRO A 191 17.81 -20.08 -14.11
N LEU A 192 16.92 -19.77 -13.16
CA LEU A 192 15.58 -20.36 -13.11
C LEU A 192 14.72 -19.81 -14.26
N THR A 193 13.85 -20.65 -14.79
CA THR A 193 12.72 -20.18 -15.60
C THR A 193 11.66 -19.55 -14.70
N GLN A 194 10.85 -18.65 -15.25
CA GLN A 194 9.74 -18.00 -14.54
C GLN A 194 8.84 -19.00 -13.81
N SER A 195 8.45 -20.11 -14.44
CA SER A 195 7.61 -21.15 -13.80
C SER A 195 8.30 -21.86 -12.62
N GLN A 196 9.62 -22.06 -12.67
CA GLN A 196 10.37 -22.64 -11.53
C GLN A 196 10.46 -21.65 -10.37
N PHE A 197 10.62 -20.36 -10.66
CA PHE A 197 10.57 -19.30 -9.66
C PHE A 197 9.18 -19.20 -9.01
N GLU A 198 8.11 -19.15 -9.80
CA GLU A 198 6.73 -19.11 -9.30
C GLU A 198 6.40 -20.33 -8.43
N GLN A 199 6.86 -21.52 -8.81
CA GLN A 199 6.75 -22.72 -7.98
C GLN A 199 7.49 -22.54 -6.64
N LYS A 200 8.70 -21.98 -6.62
CA LYS A 200 9.45 -21.74 -5.38
C LYS A 200 8.77 -20.71 -4.49
N MET A 201 8.26 -19.61 -5.05
CA MET A 201 7.48 -18.61 -4.31
C MET A 201 6.21 -19.20 -3.68
N ALA A 202 5.56 -20.15 -4.37
CA ALA A 202 4.41 -20.87 -3.82
C ALA A 202 4.80 -21.90 -2.73
N GLU A 203 5.88 -22.66 -2.92
CA GLU A 203 6.43 -23.61 -1.93
C GLU A 203 6.85 -22.92 -0.63
N LEU A 204 7.49 -21.75 -0.73
CA LEU A 204 7.94 -20.93 0.40
C LEU A 204 6.79 -20.13 1.05
N LYS A 205 5.62 -20.05 0.41
CA LYS A 205 4.51 -19.12 0.77
C LYS A 205 4.96 -17.65 0.78
N HIS A 206 5.78 -17.27 -0.20
CA HIS A 206 6.22 -15.89 -0.45
C HIS A 206 5.33 -15.16 -1.49
N PHE A 207 4.32 -15.86 -2.03
CA PHE A 207 3.25 -15.33 -2.88
C PHE A 207 1.88 -15.69 -2.27
N LEU A 208 0.93 -14.74 -2.30
CA LEU A 208 -0.45 -14.95 -1.86
C LEU A 208 -1.34 -15.29 -3.07
N PRO A 209 -1.74 -16.57 -3.28
CA PRO A 209 -2.45 -17.00 -4.48
C PRO A 209 -3.95 -16.69 -4.46
N ILE A 210 -4.38 -15.57 -3.84
CA ILE A 210 -5.77 -15.11 -3.86
C ILE A 210 -5.94 -13.61 -4.11
N ASP A 211 -7.10 -13.23 -4.64
CA ASP A 211 -7.60 -11.85 -4.70
C ASP A 211 -8.28 -11.41 -3.38
N ALA A 212 -8.76 -10.15 -3.31
CA ALA A 212 -9.42 -9.62 -2.11
C ALA A 212 -10.77 -10.26 -1.76
N LYS A 213 -11.33 -11.08 -2.66
CA LYS A 213 -12.56 -11.86 -2.44
C LYS A 213 -12.26 -13.33 -2.08
N GLY A 214 -10.98 -13.72 -2.09
CA GLY A 214 -10.55 -15.10 -1.86
C GLY A 214 -10.55 -15.98 -3.11
N ASN A 215 -10.77 -15.43 -4.32
CA ASN A 215 -10.66 -16.19 -5.56
C ASN A 215 -9.19 -16.53 -5.85
N PRO A 216 -8.85 -17.72 -6.36
CA PRO A 216 -7.49 -18.04 -6.78
C PRO A 216 -6.95 -17.11 -7.86
N ILE A 217 -5.66 -16.77 -7.79
CA ILE A 217 -4.95 -16.00 -8.84
C ILE A 217 -3.63 -16.66 -9.25
N THR A 218 -3.15 -16.36 -10.46
CA THR A 218 -1.80 -16.67 -10.94
C THR A 218 -0.84 -15.50 -10.73
N PHE A 219 0.47 -15.78 -10.75
CA PHE A 219 1.52 -14.77 -10.63
C PHE A 219 1.40 -13.65 -11.69
N SER A 220 0.97 -14.00 -12.90
CA SER A 220 0.70 -13.08 -14.01
C SER A 220 -0.47 -12.10 -13.79
N GLN A 221 -1.22 -12.23 -12.69
CA GLN A 221 -2.25 -11.28 -12.30
C GLN A 221 -1.77 -10.27 -11.23
N LEU A 222 -0.58 -10.47 -10.66
CA LEU A 222 -0.05 -9.57 -9.63
C LEU A 222 0.17 -8.14 -10.19
N PRO A 223 0.14 -7.12 -9.32
CA PRO A 223 0.58 -5.78 -9.67
C PRO A 223 1.97 -5.78 -10.32
N ASP A 224 2.13 -4.96 -11.37
CA ASP A 224 3.40 -4.70 -12.05
C ASP A 224 4.32 -3.73 -11.28
N SER A 225 3.78 -3.09 -10.23
CA SER A 225 4.38 -1.98 -9.49
C SER A 225 3.61 -1.73 -8.19
N LEU A 226 4.21 -0.96 -7.28
CA LEU A 226 3.53 -0.40 -6.11
C LEU A 226 2.58 0.76 -6.47
N GLY A 227 1.75 1.17 -5.52
CA GLY A 227 0.76 2.24 -5.64
C GLY A 227 -0.67 1.71 -5.47
N LEU A 228 -1.48 2.38 -4.65
CA LEU A 228 -2.82 1.94 -4.23
C LEU A 228 -3.81 1.77 -5.40
N SER A 229 -3.56 2.41 -6.54
CA SER A 229 -4.35 2.23 -7.77
C SER A 229 -4.18 0.86 -8.41
N LYS A 230 -3.08 0.14 -8.12
CA LYS A 230 -2.77 -1.20 -8.64
C LYS A 230 -3.35 -2.33 -7.78
N PHE A 231 -3.60 -2.09 -6.49
CA PHE A 231 -4.07 -3.11 -5.54
C PHE A 231 -5.58 -3.11 -5.35
N GLN A 232 -6.14 -4.29 -5.08
CA GLN A 232 -7.49 -4.43 -4.54
C GLN A 232 -7.54 -4.04 -3.05
N ASP A 233 -8.68 -3.55 -2.56
CA ASP A 233 -8.92 -3.44 -1.11
C ASP A 233 -9.51 -4.74 -0.56
N ASP A 234 -8.94 -5.22 0.56
CA ASP A 234 -9.50 -6.27 1.40
C ASP A 234 -9.91 -5.65 2.76
N PRO A 235 -11.22 -5.41 2.98
CA PRO A 235 -11.73 -4.88 4.24
C PRO A 235 -11.51 -5.81 5.44
N LEU A 236 -11.41 -7.14 5.25
CA LEU A 236 -11.08 -8.07 6.34
C LEU A 236 -9.60 -7.98 6.71
N ARG A 237 -8.70 -7.80 5.74
CA ARG A 237 -7.28 -7.50 5.99
C ARG A 237 -7.12 -6.16 6.71
N SER A 238 -7.95 -5.17 6.41
CA SER A 238 -8.04 -3.92 7.20
C SER A 238 -8.52 -4.18 8.63
N MET A 239 -9.63 -4.91 8.81
CA MET A 239 -10.18 -5.22 10.14
C MET A 239 -9.19 -6.00 11.00
N LEU A 240 -8.45 -6.94 10.42
CA LEU A 240 -7.55 -7.83 11.16
C LEU A 240 -6.29 -7.13 11.67
N TYR A 241 -5.83 -6.05 11.02
CA TYR A 241 -4.84 -5.14 11.60
C TYR A 241 -5.35 -4.55 12.93
N TYR A 242 -6.60 -4.08 12.98
CA TYR A 242 -7.22 -3.54 14.18
C TYR A 242 -7.61 -4.62 15.23
N LEU A 243 -7.73 -5.88 14.83
CA LEU A 243 -7.99 -7.02 15.73
C LEU A 243 -6.73 -7.59 16.41
N ARG A 244 -5.53 -7.16 16.00
CA ARG A 244 -4.26 -7.65 16.58
C ARG A 244 -4.11 -7.19 18.03
N GLY A 245 -3.96 -8.17 18.93
CA GLY A 245 -4.04 -8.01 20.38
C GLY A 245 -5.45 -7.80 20.94
N VAL A 246 -6.50 -7.80 20.10
CA VAL A 246 -7.91 -7.73 20.53
C VAL A 246 -8.54 -9.12 20.57
N SER A 247 -8.29 -9.97 19.57
CA SER A 247 -8.82 -11.35 19.48
C SER A 247 -7.77 -12.40 19.09
N TYR A 248 -6.64 -12.00 18.51
CA TYR A 248 -5.46 -12.85 18.27
C TYR A 248 -4.20 -12.03 18.54
N ASP A 249 -3.11 -12.62 19.05
CA ASP A 249 -1.85 -11.91 19.27
C ASP A 249 -0.64 -12.85 19.12
N LYS A 250 0.19 -12.59 18.10
CA LYS A 250 1.50 -13.22 17.88
C LYS A 250 2.63 -12.19 17.87
N SER A 251 2.51 -11.12 18.64
CA SER A 251 3.64 -10.19 18.85
C SER A 251 4.82 -10.89 19.52
N ASP A 252 6.03 -10.37 19.32
CA ASP A 252 7.32 -10.99 19.63
C ASP A 252 7.57 -11.25 21.13
N LYS A 253 6.70 -10.68 21.98
CA LYS A 253 6.67 -10.89 23.44
C LYS A 253 5.65 -11.94 23.88
N ASN A 254 4.79 -12.37 22.97
CA ASN A 254 3.74 -13.35 23.20
C ASN A 254 4.28 -14.75 22.89
N LEU A 255 4.82 -15.40 23.92
CA LEU A 255 5.12 -16.83 23.86
C LEU A 255 3.82 -17.61 23.64
N ASN A 256 3.84 -18.63 22.79
CA ASN A 256 2.75 -19.57 22.66
C ASN A 256 2.49 -20.23 24.03
N PRO A 257 1.28 -20.08 24.60
CA PRO A 257 1.00 -20.51 25.98
C PRO A 257 0.96 -22.04 26.14
N GLU A 258 0.98 -22.80 25.05
CA GLU A 258 1.00 -24.27 25.04
C GLU A 258 2.43 -24.83 24.89
N THR A 259 3.41 -24.03 24.48
CA THR A 259 4.80 -24.48 24.24
C THR A 259 5.87 -23.66 24.97
N GLY A 260 5.56 -22.48 25.50
CA GLY A 260 6.50 -21.59 26.17
C GLY A 260 7.54 -20.94 25.25
N LYS A 261 7.38 -21.04 23.93
CA LYS A 261 8.31 -20.51 22.92
C LYS A 261 7.66 -19.37 22.12
N PRO A 262 8.43 -18.48 21.48
CA PRO A 262 7.89 -17.58 20.46
C PRO A 262 7.11 -18.38 19.42
N TYR A 263 6.01 -17.82 18.91
CA TYR A 263 5.34 -18.43 17.77
C TYR A 263 6.27 -18.45 16.54
N PRO A 264 6.24 -19.50 15.71
CA PRO A 264 6.84 -19.42 14.39
C PRO A 264 6.12 -18.35 13.56
N GLU A 265 6.85 -17.70 12.67
CA GLU A 265 6.27 -16.81 11.68
C GLU A 265 5.28 -17.57 10.77
N VAL A 266 4.27 -16.85 10.28
CA VAL A 266 3.30 -17.37 9.32
C VAL A 266 3.05 -16.25 8.31
N PRO A 267 3.60 -16.33 7.08
CA PRO A 267 3.29 -15.41 6.00
C PRO A 267 1.77 -15.29 5.80
N PHE A 268 1.30 -14.09 5.45
CA PHE A 268 -0.10 -13.80 5.15
C PHE A 268 -1.13 -14.18 6.25
N LEU A 269 -0.72 -14.23 7.53
CA LEU A 269 -1.58 -14.63 8.65
C LEU A 269 -2.92 -13.90 8.70
N GLU A 270 -2.92 -12.57 8.54
CA GLU A 270 -4.12 -11.77 8.52
C GLU A 270 -5.04 -12.13 7.33
N PHE A 271 -4.51 -12.54 6.17
CA PHE A 271 -5.33 -13.02 5.05
C PHE A 271 -5.94 -14.41 5.34
N TYR A 272 -5.22 -15.31 6.02
CA TYR A 272 -5.80 -16.60 6.43
C TYR A 272 -6.92 -16.45 7.46
N TRP A 273 -6.80 -15.53 8.41
CA TRP A 273 -7.91 -15.16 9.30
C TRP A 273 -9.06 -14.51 8.51
N GLY A 274 -8.76 -13.70 7.50
CA GLY A 274 -9.74 -13.12 6.57
C GLY A 274 -10.55 -14.17 5.84
N GLN A 275 -9.90 -15.18 5.25
CA GLN A 275 -10.55 -16.33 4.59
C GLN A 275 -11.53 -17.08 5.51
N LEU A 276 -11.26 -17.14 6.83
CA LEU A 276 -12.21 -17.73 7.77
C LEU A 276 -13.36 -16.79 8.12
N LEU A 277 -13.09 -15.49 8.30
CA LEU A 277 -14.11 -14.49 8.62
C LEU A 277 -15.09 -14.27 7.46
N SER A 278 -14.65 -14.27 6.21
CA SER A 278 -15.56 -14.16 5.05
C SER A 278 -16.56 -15.33 4.97
N SER A 279 -16.17 -16.52 5.45
CA SER A 279 -17.07 -17.68 5.59
C SER A 279 -18.07 -17.59 6.76
N LYS A 280 -18.00 -16.54 7.59
CA LYS A 280 -18.76 -16.39 8.85
C LYS A 280 -19.41 -15.02 9.06
N MET A 281 -19.07 -14.01 8.26
CA MET A 281 -19.56 -12.64 8.36
C MET A 281 -19.94 -12.12 6.99
N ASP A 282 -21.21 -11.76 6.84
CA ASP A 282 -21.64 -10.89 5.75
C ASP A 282 -21.21 -9.44 6.06
N LEU A 283 -20.19 -8.94 5.36
CA LEU A 283 -19.74 -7.56 5.53
C LEU A 283 -20.72 -6.51 4.99
N THR A 284 -21.67 -6.87 4.12
CA THR A 284 -22.68 -5.93 3.61
C THR A 284 -23.66 -5.50 4.71
N ALA A 285 -23.71 -6.25 5.82
CA ALA A 285 -24.45 -5.89 7.03
C ALA A 285 -23.80 -4.77 7.87
N TYR A 286 -22.70 -4.14 7.43
CA TYR A 286 -21.99 -3.06 8.14
C TYR A 286 -21.54 -1.95 7.19
N ASN A 287 -21.68 -0.69 7.60
CA ASN A 287 -21.07 0.46 6.93
C ASN A 287 -19.63 0.65 7.43
N LEU A 288 -18.67 0.07 6.73
CA LEU A 288 -17.25 0.13 7.08
C LEU A 288 -16.60 1.51 6.86
N HIS A 289 -17.34 2.52 6.41
CA HIS A 289 -16.90 3.93 6.38
C HIS A 289 -17.39 4.74 7.61
N GLN A 290 -18.03 4.09 8.60
CA GLN A 290 -18.53 4.75 9.81
C GLN A 290 -17.96 4.12 11.08
N GLN A 291 -17.37 4.93 11.98
CA GLN A 291 -16.57 4.42 13.09
C GLN A 291 -17.35 3.49 14.03
N ASP A 292 -18.57 3.85 14.43
CA ASP A 292 -19.37 3.02 15.34
C ASP A 292 -19.74 1.66 14.74
N ASP A 293 -19.93 1.60 13.41
CA ASP A 293 -20.36 0.39 12.72
C ASP A 293 -19.20 -0.50 12.30
N TYR A 294 -18.05 0.09 11.95
CA TYR A 294 -16.76 -0.60 11.91
C TYR A 294 -16.41 -1.20 13.29
N ILE A 295 -16.69 -0.45 14.37
CA ILE A 295 -16.53 -0.93 15.75
C ILE A 295 -17.57 -2.01 16.11
N ARG A 296 -18.73 -2.08 15.45
CA ARG A 296 -19.64 -3.24 15.52
C ARG A 296 -19.01 -4.46 14.82
N ALA A 297 -18.59 -4.31 13.56
CA ALA A 297 -17.90 -5.37 12.82
C ALA A 297 -16.68 -5.93 13.58
N LEU A 298 -15.87 -5.07 14.21
CA LEU A 298 -14.74 -5.49 15.04
C LEU A 298 -15.16 -6.22 16.33
N LYS A 299 -16.28 -5.85 16.99
CA LYS A 299 -16.79 -6.61 18.15
C LYS A 299 -17.21 -8.02 17.73
N ASP A 300 -17.94 -8.12 16.63
CA ASP A 300 -18.55 -9.36 16.18
C ASP A 300 -17.50 -10.32 15.61
N ALA A 301 -16.55 -9.81 14.82
CA ALA A 301 -15.34 -10.54 14.41
C ALA A 301 -14.50 -11.00 15.61
N ALA A 302 -14.25 -10.13 16.59
CA ALA A 302 -13.48 -10.50 17.77
C ALA A 302 -14.17 -11.59 18.60
N ALA A 303 -15.49 -11.52 18.77
CA ALA A 303 -16.29 -12.52 19.46
C ALA A 303 -16.28 -13.88 18.74
N LEU A 304 -16.42 -13.89 17.41
CA LEU A 304 -16.29 -15.09 16.58
C LEU A 304 -14.91 -15.73 16.76
N MET A 305 -13.83 -14.96 16.59
CA MET A 305 -12.45 -15.47 16.64
C MET A 305 -12.11 -16.13 17.98
N VAL A 306 -12.43 -15.49 19.11
CA VAL A 306 -12.14 -16.10 20.44
C VAL A 306 -13.11 -17.21 20.82
N GLY A 307 -14.26 -17.32 20.13
CA GLY A 307 -15.26 -18.37 20.30
C GLY A 307 -15.00 -19.65 19.49
N LEU A 308 -14.05 -19.64 18.55
CA LEU A 308 -13.71 -20.84 17.76
C LEU A 308 -13.12 -21.96 18.65
N PRO A 309 -13.36 -23.24 18.31
CA PRO A 309 -12.56 -24.34 18.85
C PRO A 309 -11.07 -24.11 18.55
N LYS A 310 -10.19 -24.33 19.53
CA LYS A 310 -8.72 -24.15 19.37
C LYS A 310 -8.13 -24.86 18.15
N GLN A 311 -8.71 -26.01 17.79
CA GLN A 311 -8.28 -26.87 16.67
C GLN A 311 -8.96 -26.54 15.33
N GLN A 312 -9.79 -25.48 15.26
CA GLN A 312 -10.35 -24.98 14.00
C GLN A 312 -9.19 -24.56 13.07
N LEU A 313 -9.13 -25.14 11.87
CA LEU A 313 -8.20 -24.70 10.83
C LEU A 313 -8.59 -23.31 10.33
N ILE A 314 -7.61 -22.44 10.14
CA ILE A 314 -7.81 -21.03 9.76
C ILE A 314 -7.48 -20.84 8.28
N GLY A 315 -8.52 -20.77 7.44
CA GLY A 315 -8.38 -20.65 5.98
C GLY A 315 -7.47 -21.75 5.41
N ASN A 316 -6.71 -21.40 4.37
CA ASN A 316 -5.76 -22.29 3.70
C ASN A 316 -4.36 -22.28 4.35
N SER A 317 -4.23 -21.84 5.60
CA SER A 317 -2.92 -21.78 6.29
C SER A 317 -2.30 -23.15 6.55
N GLY A 318 -3.13 -24.18 6.74
CA GLY A 318 -2.75 -25.47 7.33
C GLY A 318 -2.55 -25.44 8.85
N GLN A 319 -2.91 -24.32 9.51
CA GLN A 319 -2.68 -24.06 10.94
C GLN A 319 -4.01 -23.89 11.69
N THR A 320 -3.98 -24.17 12.99
CA THR A 320 -5.15 -24.06 13.89
C THR A 320 -5.29 -22.67 14.51
N ALA A 321 -6.47 -22.35 15.05
CA ALA A 321 -6.74 -21.09 15.75
C ALA A 321 -5.70 -20.81 16.85
N ALA A 322 -5.38 -21.81 17.68
CA ALA A 322 -4.37 -21.69 18.72
C ALA A 322 -2.95 -21.44 18.16
N ALA A 323 -2.59 -22.09 17.06
CA ALA A 323 -1.30 -21.91 16.38
C ALA A 323 -1.17 -20.53 15.70
N LEU A 324 -2.29 -19.94 15.26
CA LEU A 324 -2.36 -18.57 14.74
C LEU A 324 -2.67 -17.50 15.81
N GLY A 325 -2.47 -17.83 17.09
CA GLY A 325 -2.45 -16.86 18.18
C GLY A 325 -3.82 -16.45 18.74
N GLN A 326 -4.87 -17.25 18.54
CA GLN A 326 -6.20 -17.03 19.11
C GLN A 326 -6.13 -16.71 20.62
N MET A 327 -6.72 -15.58 21.03
CA MET A 327 -6.82 -15.19 22.43
C MET A 327 -8.00 -15.90 23.12
N SER A 328 -7.86 -16.20 24.42
CA SER A 328 -8.92 -16.85 25.22
C SER A 328 -10.10 -15.93 25.58
N ARG A 329 -10.02 -14.63 25.26
CA ARG A 329 -11.09 -13.63 25.44
C ARG A 329 -10.76 -12.36 24.65
N VAL A 330 -11.78 -11.59 24.29
CA VAL A 330 -11.62 -10.27 23.65
C VAL A 330 -10.98 -9.26 24.63
N ASP A 331 -9.95 -8.53 24.21
CA ASP A 331 -9.46 -7.35 24.93
C ASP A 331 -10.42 -6.17 24.78
N LYS A 332 -11.41 -6.13 25.68
CA LYS A 332 -12.41 -5.06 25.78
C LYS A 332 -11.79 -3.67 26.08
N LYS A 333 -10.53 -3.56 26.54
CA LYS A 333 -9.85 -2.28 26.80
C LYS A 333 -9.23 -1.73 25.50
N ARG A 334 -8.55 -2.57 24.71
CA ARG A 334 -8.06 -2.18 23.38
C ARG A 334 -9.20 -1.86 22.43
N LEU A 335 -10.26 -2.68 22.39
CA LEU A 335 -11.43 -2.43 21.54
C LEU A 335 -12.14 -1.10 21.92
N LYS A 336 -12.25 -0.78 23.22
CA LYS A 336 -12.71 0.54 23.70
C LYS A 336 -11.75 1.70 23.37
N LYS A 337 -10.46 1.45 23.09
CA LYS A 337 -9.53 2.49 22.61
C LYS A 337 -9.79 2.82 21.13
N LEU A 338 -10.09 1.82 20.30
CA LEU A 338 -10.43 2.01 18.89
C LEU A 338 -11.75 2.78 18.72
N ALA A 339 -12.71 2.58 19.63
CA ALA A 339 -14.00 3.29 19.69
C ALA A 339 -13.93 4.75 20.18
N LYS A 340 -12.73 5.32 20.41
CA LYS A 340 -12.60 6.74 20.79
C LYS A 340 -12.54 7.65 19.56
N PRO A 341 -13.07 8.89 19.64
CA PRO A 341 -12.67 9.95 18.74
C PRO A 341 -11.15 10.11 18.74
N GLY A 342 -10.56 10.36 17.56
CA GLY A 342 -9.09 10.49 17.41
C GLY A 342 -8.29 9.21 17.66
N SER A 343 -8.91 8.01 17.67
CA SER A 343 -8.18 6.75 17.58
C SER A 343 -7.53 6.59 16.18
N LYS A 344 -6.58 5.65 15.99
CA LYS A 344 -6.02 5.39 14.65
C LYS A 344 -7.10 4.95 13.64
N LEU A 345 -8.11 4.20 14.08
CA LEU A 345 -9.28 3.88 13.25
C LEU A 345 -10.09 5.14 12.89
N ALA A 346 -10.31 6.06 13.84
CA ALA A 346 -11.00 7.32 13.58
C ALA A 346 -10.21 8.20 12.58
N LYS A 347 -8.88 8.28 12.73
CA LYS A 347 -7.98 8.96 11.80
C LYS A 347 -8.07 8.36 10.39
N ALA A 348 -7.93 7.03 10.28
CA ALA A 348 -7.97 6.32 9.00
C ALA A 348 -9.30 6.56 8.26
N LEU A 349 -10.43 6.43 8.97
CA LEU A 349 -11.76 6.66 8.40
C LEU A 349 -11.96 8.13 7.99
N ALA A 350 -11.43 9.08 8.76
CA ALA A 350 -11.50 10.50 8.40
C ALA A 350 -10.66 10.84 7.17
N TYR A 351 -9.47 10.23 7.04
CA TYR A 351 -8.59 10.42 5.88
C TYR A 351 -9.15 9.77 4.61
N GLN A 352 -9.70 8.55 4.72
CA GLN A 352 -10.41 7.86 3.63
C GLN A 352 -11.69 8.61 3.21
N ALA A 353 -12.30 9.40 4.10
CA ALA A 353 -13.45 10.24 3.76
C ALA A 353 -13.09 11.58 3.09
N SER A 354 -11.80 11.89 2.92
CA SER A 354 -11.32 13.17 2.38
C SER A 354 -10.38 13.06 1.16
N HIS A 355 -10.12 11.85 0.66
CA HIS A 355 -9.23 11.56 -0.47
C HIS A 355 -9.83 10.46 -1.36
#